data_AF-N1VYJ7-F1
#
_entry.id   AF-N1VYJ7-F1
#
_cell.length_a   1.000
_cell.length_b   1.000
_cell.length_c   1.000
_cell.angle_alpha   90.00
_cell.angle_beta   90.00
_cell.angle_gamma   90.00
#
_symmetry.space_group_name_H-M   'P 1'
#
loop_
_entity.id
_entity.type
_entity.pdbx_description
1 polymer ?
#
loop_
_entity_poly.entity_id
_entity_poly.type
_entity_poly.pdbx_seq_one_letter_code
_entity_poly.pdbx_strand_id
1 'polypeptide(L)'
;MARISIDIPEKQIYSTDLSVRISDINFAGHLAHDAILTLTHECRARFFHFHGWTEINVEGKGIVVSDVAIVYKSEAFFPDDLEMQLYVDNVSKKSLEMVYVITHKNGGKEIARAKTAIVFFDYAERKPCPIPDVFIKVLE
;
A
#
# COMPACT_ATOMS: atom_id res chain seq x y z
N MET A 1 16.05 18.52 -8.01
CA MET A 1 15.97 17.11 -7.56
C MET A 1 15.29 16.32 -8.67
N ALA A 2 15.72 15.09 -8.96
CA ALA A 2 14.99 14.24 -9.90
C ALA A 2 13.58 13.99 -9.36
N ARG A 3 12.55 14.22 -10.18
CA ARG A 3 11.16 14.00 -9.76
C ARG A 3 10.92 12.49 -9.70
N ILE A 4 10.53 11.99 -8.53
CA ILE A 4 10.11 10.59 -8.39
C ILE A 4 8.86 10.38 -9.24
N SER A 5 8.86 9.31 -10.04
CA SER A 5 7.68 8.82 -10.76
C SER A 5 7.33 7.44 -10.24
N ILE A 6 6.03 7.14 -10.22
CA ILE A 6 5.48 5.82 -9.90
C ILE A 6 4.54 5.48 -11.04
N ASP A 7 4.93 4.48 -11.82
CA ASP A 7 4.11 3.91 -12.88
C ASP A 7 3.04 3.00 -12.26
N ILE A 8 1.85 3.00 -12.87
CA ILE A 8 0.71 2.22 -12.39
C ILE A 8 0.66 0.93 -13.22
N PRO A 9 0.80 -0.25 -12.60
CA PRO A 9 0.64 -1.53 -13.30
C PRO A 9 -0.78 -1.67 -13.87
N GLU A 10 -0.95 -2.46 -14.93
CA GLU A 10 -2.24 -2.62 -15.60
C GLU A 10 -3.29 -3.32 -14.73
N LYS A 11 -2.86 -4.28 -13.90
CA LYS A 11 -3.75 -5.14 -13.12
C LYS A 11 -3.88 -4.64 -11.68
N GLN A 12 -5.06 -4.11 -11.35
CA GLN A 12 -5.46 -3.87 -9.97
C GLN A 12 -5.75 -5.21 -9.29
N ILE A 13 -5.15 -5.43 -8.11
CA ILE A 13 -5.34 -6.68 -7.35
C ILE A 13 -6.32 -6.53 -6.18
N TYR A 14 -6.54 -5.30 -5.71
CA TYR A 14 -7.42 -5.03 -4.57
C TYR A 14 -7.84 -3.56 -4.54
N SER A 15 -8.97 -3.27 -3.90
CA SER A 15 -9.34 -1.91 -3.51
C SER A 15 -10.11 -1.88 -2.19
N THR A 16 -10.04 -0.74 -1.50
CA THR A 16 -10.81 -0.48 -0.28
C THR A 16 -11.07 1.02 -0.13
N ASP A 17 -12.17 1.35 0.53
CA ASP A 17 -12.51 2.73 0.88
C ASP A 17 -11.94 3.09 2.27
N LEU A 18 -11.36 4.27 2.38
CA LEU A 18 -10.90 4.87 3.64
C LEU A 18 -11.42 6.30 3.75
N SER A 19 -11.88 6.71 4.93
CA SER A 19 -12.24 8.10 5.18
C SER A 19 -11.07 8.84 5.80
N VAL A 20 -10.84 10.08 5.37
CA VAL A 20 -9.88 10.99 6.02
C VAL A 20 -10.37 11.28 7.44
N ARG A 21 -9.51 11.05 8.44
CA ARG A 21 -9.80 11.29 9.86
C ARG A 21 -9.31 12.67 10.25
N ILE A 22 -9.86 13.22 11.34
CA ILE A 22 -9.36 14.50 11.89
C ILE A 22 -7.88 14.40 12.31
N SER A 23 -7.43 13.22 12.75
CA SER A 23 -6.03 12.93 13.09
C SER A 23 -5.10 12.93 11.88
N ASP A 24 -5.65 12.82 10.68
CA ASP A 24 -4.88 12.78 9.44
C ASP A 24 -4.62 14.19 8.91
N ILE A 25 -5.23 15.24 9.50
CA ILE A 25 -5.10 16.63 9.06
C ILE A 25 -3.91 17.31 9.74
N ASN A 26 -3.09 17.99 8.94
CA ASN A 26 -1.96 18.77 9.43
C ASN A 26 -2.38 20.20 9.85
N PHE A 27 -1.43 20.97 10.38
CA PHE A 27 -1.67 22.35 10.83
C PHE A 27 -2.15 23.32 9.72
N ALA A 28 -1.93 22.97 8.45
CA ALA A 28 -2.36 23.77 7.30
C ALA A 28 -3.81 23.44 6.86
N GLY A 29 -4.47 22.48 7.51
CA GLY A 29 -5.88 22.14 7.26
C GLY A 29 -6.10 21.08 6.17
N HIS A 30 -5.04 20.44 5.67
CA HIS A 30 -5.12 19.41 4.61
C HIS A 30 -4.61 18.07 5.14
N LEU A 31 -4.90 17.00 4.41
CA LEU A 31 -4.36 15.66 4.66
C LEU A 31 -2.83 15.74 4.77
N ALA A 32 -2.31 15.28 5.91
CA ALA A 32 -0.90 15.32 6.22
C ALA A 32 -0.12 14.40 5.28
N HIS A 33 1.06 14.85 4.89
CA HIS A 33 1.92 14.09 3.97
C HIS A 33 2.27 12.70 4.52
N ASP A 34 2.54 12.60 5.82
CA ASP A 34 2.80 11.35 6.53
C ASP A 34 1.55 10.48 6.73
N ALA A 35 0.35 11.08 6.78
CA ALA A 35 -0.90 10.31 6.87
C ALA A 35 -1.11 9.43 5.62
N ILE A 36 -0.61 9.83 4.44
CA ILE A 36 -0.63 8.99 3.23
C ILE A 36 0.08 7.65 3.47
N LEU A 37 1.19 7.64 4.20
CA LEU A 37 1.90 6.41 4.55
C LEU A 37 1.07 5.52 5.48
N THR A 38 0.38 6.13 6.44
CA THR A 38 -0.51 5.42 7.38
C THR A 38 -1.71 4.81 6.64
N LEU A 39 -2.35 5.55 5.74
CA LEU A 39 -3.45 5.07 4.89
C LEU A 39 -3.00 3.93 3.96
N THR A 40 -1.79 4.03 3.42
CA THR A 40 -1.17 2.99 2.61
C THR A 40 -0.97 1.70 3.39
N HIS A 41 -0.50 1.79 4.64
CA HIS A 41 -0.39 0.65 5.54
C HIS A 41 -1.77 0.04 5.88
N GLU A 42 -2.77 0.86 6.18
CA GLU A 42 -4.15 0.37 6.41
C GLU A 42 -4.69 -0.39 5.18
N CYS A 43 -4.49 0.14 3.97
CA CYS A 43 -4.87 -0.55 2.72
C CYS A 43 -4.18 -1.91 2.60
N ARG A 44 -2.87 -1.98 2.85
CA ARG A 44 -2.11 -3.24 2.85
C ARG A 44 -2.64 -4.21 3.92
N ALA A 45 -2.82 -3.77 5.16
CA ALA A 45 -3.34 -4.62 6.23
C ALA A 45 -4.71 -5.20 5.90
N ARG A 46 -5.60 -4.39 5.30
CA ARG A 46 -6.93 -4.84 4.82
C ARG A 46 -6.84 -5.83 3.67
N PHE A 47 -5.92 -5.64 2.73
CA PHE A 47 -5.64 -6.61 1.67
C PHE A 47 -5.25 -7.98 2.26
N PHE A 48 -4.30 -8.02 3.20
CA PHE A 48 -3.90 -9.27 3.86
C PHE A 48 -5.09 -9.90 4.59
N HIS A 49 -5.85 -9.09 5.34
CA HIS A 49 -7.02 -9.58 6.07
C HIS A 49 -8.11 -10.14 5.15
N PHE A 50 -8.36 -9.50 4.01
CA PHE A 50 -9.33 -9.95 3.01
C PHE A 50 -9.01 -11.37 2.50
N HIS A 51 -7.74 -11.75 2.44
CA HIS A 51 -7.28 -13.11 2.10
C HIS A 51 -7.12 -14.04 3.30
N GLY A 52 -7.57 -13.64 4.49
CA GLY A 52 -7.48 -14.46 5.71
C GLY A 52 -6.09 -14.49 6.34
N TRP A 53 -5.22 -13.53 6.00
CA TRP A 53 -3.85 -13.42 6.50
C TRP A 53 -3.64 -12.21 7.41
N THR A 54 -2.43 -12.11 7.96
CA THR A 54 -1.91 -10.87 8.56
C THR A 54 -0.53 -10.58 7.95
N GLU A 55 -0.03 -9.35 8.08
CA GLU A 55 1.32 -9.01 7.58
C GLU A 55 2.44 -9.85 8.22
N ILE A 56 2.20 -10.44 9.39
CA ILE A 56 3.15 -11.33 10.07
C ILE A 56 2.87 -12.82 9.84
N ASN A 57 1.79 -13.17 9.12
CA ASN A 57 1.39 -14.56 8.90
C ASN A 57 0.59 -14.74 7.60
N VAL A 58 1.32 -15.14 6.57
CA VAL A 58 0.90 -15.77 5.32
C VAL A 58 1.49 -17.17 5.33
N GLU A 59 0.72 -18.15 5.83
CA GLU A 59 1.17 -19.55 6.04
C GLU A 59 2.49 -19.67 6.84
N GLY A 60 2.60 -18.90 7.92
CA GLY A 60 3.75 -18.91 8.82
C GLY A 60 4.91 -18.01 8.39
N LYS A 61 4.79 -17.26 7.29
CA LYS A 61 5.76 -16.25 6.85
C LYS A 61 5.18 -14.85 7.01
N GLY A 62 5.98 -13.87 7.40
CA GLY A 62 5.55 -12.48 7.45
C GLY A 62 6.24 -11.63 6.39
N ILE A 63 6.04 -10.32 6.45
CA ILE A 63 6.68 -9.35 5.55
C ILE A 63 7.42 -8.26 6.34
N VAL A 64 8.46 -7.71 5.72
CA VAL A 64 9.16 -6.51 6.18
C VAL A 64 9.14 -5.48 5.04
N VAL A 65 8.77 -4.24 5.35
CA VAL A 65 8.85 -3.12 4.40
C VAL A 65 10.31 -2.65 4.33
N SER A 66 10.92 -2.70 3.14
CA SER A 66 12.32 -2.32 2.93
C SER A 66 12.49 -0.93 2.33
N ASP A 67 11.48 -0.42 1.62
CA ASP A 67 11.55 0.89 0.97
C ASP A 67 10.14 1.50 0.81
N VAL A 68 10.09 2.84 0.70
CA VAL A 68 8.87 3.59 0.42
C VAL A 68 9.15 4.81 -0.46
N ALA A 69 8.29 5.03 -1.45
CA ALA A 69 8.24 6.24 -2.26
C ALA A 69 6.80 6.78 -2.32
N ILE A 70 6.65 8.11 -2.23
CA ILE A 70 5.33 8.77 -2.30
C ILE A 70 5.41 9.96 -3.26
N VAL A 71 4.43 10.07 -4.15
CA VAL A 71 4.25 11.19 -5.07
C VAL A 71 2.89 11.83 -4.80
N TYR A 72 2.90 13.04 -4.25
CA TYR A 72 1.70 13.83 -4.01
C TYR A 72 1.26 14.54 -5.30
N LYS A 73 -0.05 14.53 -5.56
CA LYS A 73 -0.67 15.06 -6.79
C LYS A 73 -1.68 16.16 -6.50
N SER A 74 -2.48 15.99 -5.46
CA SER A 74 -3.44 17.00 -5.02
C SER A 74 -3.78 16.87 -3.54
N GLU A 75 -4.52 17.85 -3.03
CA GLU A 75 -4.93 17.95 -1.64
C GLU A 75 -6.21 17.15 -1.37
N ALA A 76 -6.37 16.67 -0.14
CA ALA A 76 -7.58 16.08 0.39
C ALA A 76 -7.85 16.63 1.79
N PHE A 77 -9.09 16.55 2.25
CA PHE A 77 -9.59 17.24 3.43
C PHE A 77 -10.43 16.30 4.29
N PHE A 78 -10.65 16.66 5.54
CA PHE A 78 -11.67 15.99 6.35
C PHE A 78 -13.05 16.52 5.96
N PRO A 79 -14.10 15.68 5.79
CA PRO A 79 -14.14 14.21 5.92
C PRO A 79 -14.22 13.50 4.55
N ASP A 80 -13.27 13.76 3.63
CA ASP A 80 -13.29 13.14 2.31
C ASP A 80 -13.23 11.61 2.41
N ASP A 81 -14.00 10.95 1.56
CA ASP A 81 -13.89 9.52 1.32
C ASP A 81 -12.91 9.27 0.17
N LEU A 82 -11.96 8.37 0.45
CA LEU A 82 -10.89 7.99 -0.46
C LEU A 82 -11.13 6.58 -0.98
N GLU A 83 -10.77 6.36 -2.24
CA GLU A 83 -10.61 5.03 -2.81
C GLU A 83 -9.11 4.70 -2.86
N MET A 84 -8.74 3.58 -2.23
CA MET A 84 -7.39 3.05 -2.23
C MET A 84 -7.34 1.88 -3.22
N GLN A 85 -6.63 2.06 -4.33
CA GLN A 85 -6.40 1.01 -5.31
C GLN A 85 -5.01 0.43 -5.12
N LEU A 86 -4.90 -0.90 -5.08
CA LEU A 86 -3.66 -1.62 -4.84
C LEU A 86 -3.30 -2.48 -6.04
N TYR A 87 -2.03 -2.38 -6.41
CA TYR A 87 -1.38 -3.07 -7.52
C TYR A 87 -0.09 -3.71 -7.01
N VAL A 88 0.44 -4.65 -7.79
CA VAL A 88 1.75 -5.25 -7.53
C VAL A 88 2.62 -5.16 -8.76
N ASP A 89 3.90 -4.89 -8.55
CA ASP A 89 4.93 -4.84 -9.58
C ASP A 89 6.24 -5.48 -9.07
N ASN A 90 7.20 -5.68 -9.97
CA ASN A 90 8.57 -6.08 -9.67
C ASN A 90 8.66 -7.31 -8.74
N VAL A 91 7.84 -8.33 -9.03
CA VAL A 91 7.82 -9.59 -8.28
C VAL A 91 9.12 -10.36 -8.51
N SER A 92 9.83 -10.64 -7.42
CA SER A 92 11.05 -11.44 -7.39
C SER A 92 10.82 -12.75 -6.62
N LYS A 93 11.90 -13.51 -6.36
CA LYS A 93 11.82 -14.75 -5.56
C LYS A 93 11.37 -14.52 -4.11
N LYS A 94 11.68 -13.35 -3.51
CA LYS A 94 11.49 -13.09 -2.07
C LYS A 94 10.79 -11.76 -1.77
N SER A 95 10.60 -10.92 -2.78
CA SER A 95 10.13 -9.56 -2.61
C SER A 95 9.21 -9.16 -3.75
N LEU A 96 8.42 -8.12 -3.52
CA LEU A 96 7.62 -7.47 -4.54
C LEU A 96 7.43 -6.00 -4.17
N GLU A 97 6.96 -5.21 -5.11
CA GLU A 97 6.53 -3.84 -4.87
C GLU A 97 5.01 -3.78 -4.83
N MET A 98 4.46 -3.17 -3.80
CA MET A 98 3.05 -2.83 -3.71
C MET A 98 2.89 -1.37 -4.12
N VAL A 99 2.08 -1.11 -5.13
CA VAL A 99 1.81 0.23 -5.67
C VAL A 99 0.39 0.62 -5.30
N TYR A 100 0.22 1.82 -4.76
CA TYR A 100 -1.03 2.35 -4.26
C TYR A 100 -1.39 3.60 -5.04
N VAL A 101 -2.61 3.66 -5.54
CA VAL A 101 -3.20 4.86 -6.13
C VAL A 101 -4.33 5.32 -5.22
N ILE A 102 -4.26 6.58 -4.81
CA ILE A 102 -5.20 7.18 -3.87
C ILE A 102 -5.96 8.27 -4.61
N THR A 103 -7.28 8.11 -4.67
CA THR A 103 -8.19 9.06 -5.31
C THR A 103 -9.28 9.47 -4.33
N HIS A 104 -9.95 10.58 -4.59
CA HIS A 104 -11.29 10.74 -4.02
C HIS A 104 -12.21 9.65 -4.58
N LYS A 105 -13.13 9.18 -3.75
CA LYS A 105 -14.10 8.14 -4.12
C LYS A 105 -14.88 8.48 -5.40
N ASN A 106 -15.38 7.45 -6.09
CA ASN A 106 -16.13 7.55 -7.34
C ASN A 106 -15.30 8.09 -8.52
N GLY A 107 -14.02 7.71 -8.59
CA GLY A 107 -13.13 8.13 -9.69
C GLY A 107 -12.79 9.62 -9.67
N GLY A 108 -12.79 10.22 -8.47
CA GLY A 108 -12.44 11.61 -8.29
C GLY A 108 -10.95 11.87 -8.50
N LYS A 109 -10.52 13.08 -8.14
CA LYS A 109 -9.15 13.54 -8.41
C LYS A 109 -8.11 12.65 -7.73
N GLU A 110 -6.99 12.39 -8.41
CA GLU A 110 -5.85 11.66 -7.86
C GLU A 110 -5.14 12.51 -6.80
N ILE A 111 -5.00 11.97 -5.59
CA ILE A 111 -4.42 12.63 -4.41
C ILE A 111 -2.95 12.30 -4.30
N ALA A 112 -2.60 11.02 -4.36
CA ALA A 112 -1.23 10.55 -4.28
C ALA A 112 -1.04 9.18 -4.93
N ARG A 113 0.21 8.89 -5.27
CA ARG A 113 0.68 7.51 -5.50
C ARG A 113 1.69 7.18 -4.43
N ALA A 114 1.64 5.96 -3.92
CA ALA A 114 2.67 5.43 -3.04
C ALA A 114 3.17 4.10 -3.58
N LYS A 115 4.39 3.73 -3.18
CA LYS A 115 4.98 2.44 -3.46
C LYS A 115 5.73 1.96 -2.24
N THR A 116 5.54 0.71 -1.85
CA THR A 116 6.33 0.06 -0.80
C THR A 116 6.95 -1.22 -1.34
N ALA A 117 8.25 -1.39 -1.16
CA ALA A 117 8.89 -2.68 -1.39
C ALA A 117 8.73 -3.54 -0.13
N ILE A 118 8.21 -4.75 -0.28
CA ILE A 118 8.09 -5.73 0.79
C ILE A 118 8.97 -6.94 0.53
N VAL A 119 9.55 -7.49 1.59
CA VAL A 119 10.35 -8.72 1.57
C VAL A 119 9.69 -9.73 2.49
N PHE A 120 9.43 -10.93 1.98
CA PHE A 120 8.94 -12.03 2.82
C PHE A 120 10.03 -12.50 3.76
N PHE A 121 9.64 -12.74 5.01
CA PHE A 121 10.55 -12.93 6.12
C PHE A 121 10.07 -14.06 7.03
N ASP A 122 11.00 -14.96 7.36
CA ASP A 122 10.80 -15.97 8.38
C ASP A 122 11.20 -15.36 9.74
N TYR A 123 10.23 -15.13 10.61
CA TYR A 123 10.48 -14.53 11.93
C TYR A 123 11.07 -15.50 12.94
N ALA A 124 10.90 -16.82 12.74
CA ALA A 124 11.51 -17.84 13.60
C ALA A 124 13.01 -17.96 13.30
N GLU A 125 13.38 -18.01 12.02
CA GLU A 125 14.77 -18.10 11.58
C GLU A 125 15.45 -16.72 11.42
N ARG A 126 14.67 -15.64 11.52
CA ARG A 126 15.08 -14.24 11.32
C ARG A 126 15.81 -14.00 10.00
N LYS A 127 15.27 -14.49 8.88
CA LYS A 127 15.89 -14.30 7.55
C LYS A 127 14.86 -14.15 6.42
N PRO A 128 15.22 -13.49 5.30
CA PRO A 128 14.36 -13.42 4.12
C PRO A 128 14.07 -14.79 3.51
N CYS A 129 12.80 -15.07 3.25
CA CYS A 129 12.30 -16.33 2.68
C CYS A 129 11.64 -16.12 1.31
N PRO A 130 11.41 -17.18 0.53
CA PRO A 130 10.60 -17.09 -0.68
C PRO A 130 9.19 -16.58 -0.41
N ILE A 131 8.57 -15.99 -1.43
CA ILE A 131 7.15 -15.64 -1.41
C ILE A 131 6.33 -16.96 -1.31
N PRO A 132 5.37 -17.09 -0.37
CA PRO A 132 4.48 -18.24 -0.29
C PRO A 132 3.66 -18.44 -1.57
N ASP A 133 3.51 -19.68 -2.03
CA ASP A 133 2.76 -20.01 -3.25
C ASP A 133 1.31 -19.52 -3.20
N VAL A 134 0.69 -19.56 -2.01
CA VAL A 134 -0.67 -19.04 -1.81
C VAL A 134 -0.78 -17.54 -2.08
N PHE A 135 0.29 -16.78 -1.82
CA PHE A 135 0.32 -15.35 -2.11
C PHE A 135 0.46 -15.11 -3.60
N ILE A 136 1.33 -15.87 -4.30
CA ILE A 136 1.49 -15.77 -5.76
C ILE A 136 0.16 -16.04 -6.48
N LYS A 137 -0.61 -17.05 -6.05
CA LYS A 137 -1.92 -17.36 -6.64
C LYS A 137 -2.94 -16.22 -6.53
N VAL A 138 -2.82 -15.34 -5.54
CA VAL A 138 -3.69 -14.17 -5.39
C VAL A 138 -3.29 -13.05 -6.36
N LEU A 139 -2.04 -13.03 -6.82
CA LEU A 139 -1.55 -12.04 -7.78
C LEU A 139 -1.89 -12.38 -9.24
N GLU A 140 -2.13 -13.66 -9.54
CA GLU A 140 -2.55 -14.20 -10.86
C GLU A 140 -3.96 -13.80 -11.28
#